data_AF-A0A8C5MPZ8-F1
#
_entry.id   AF-A0A8C5MPZ8-F1
#
_cell.length_a   1.000
_cell.length_b   1.000
_cell.length_c   1.000
_cell.angle_alpha   90.00
_cell.angle_beta   90.00
_cell.angle_gamma   90.00
#
_symmetry.space_group_name_H-M   'P 1'
#
loop_
_entity.id
_entity.type
_entity.pdbx_description
1 polymer ?
#
loop_
_entity_poly.entity_id
_entity_poly.type
_entity_poly.pdbx_seq_one_letter_code
_entity_poly.pdbx_strand_id
1 'polypeptide(L)'
;TGCCVGNHHCSRCSSVMRQTGGSYLCPRRKKIHFGIKKTKTRSRTCCKDDLVKHPLILDILCLFLQVTCNSFTISDGEMQDVGVGLYPSMSLLNHSCDPNCVIVFEGKCLHLRTVKEIPKGEELTISYIDVMMPTRQRQNQLKRQYCFTCDCHRCLTGDKDKDMLAGDEQASKSMEMALASLKELQSQNKVLAMCKALLTSSQLPDRNIHQLKVLDSAMDACIKLGLWEEALLFGLRTLQPYSLYYSDYHPVKAIQMMKVGKLQHYHGIFHDAMVTLKQAFNVMKITHGENHTIMKDLTELLEDCTSAISASR
;
A
#
# COMPACT_ATOMS: atom_id res chain seq x y z
N THR A 1 38.80 8.91 -5.38
CA THR A 1 38.65 9.59 -6.69
C THR A 1 37.17 9.61 -7.03
N GLY A 2 36.36 10.47 -6.41
CA GLY A 2 36.21 11.88 -6.75
C GLY A 2 34.94 12.04 -7.59
N CYS A 3 33.82 12.42 -6.97
CA CYS A 3 32.60 12.79 -7.71
C CYS A 3 31.99 14.08 -7.13
N CYS A 4 32.44 15.18 -7.72
CA CYS A 4 31.80 16.49 -7.91
C CYS A 4 30.73 16.93 -6.89
N VAL A 5 31.20 17.73 -5.93
CA VAL A 5 30.42 18.78 -5.28
C VAL A 5 30.23 19.91 -6.31
N GLY A 6 29.03 19.99 -6.90
CA GLY A 6 28.69 20.97 -7.92
C GLY A 6 27.48 21.81 -7.50
N ASN A 7 27.75 23.00 -6.98
CA ASN A 7 26.77 24.06 -6.76
C ASN A 7 26.12 24.46 -8.10
N HIS A 8 24.89 24.00 -8.36
CA HIS A 8 24.02 24.65 -9.33
C HIS A 8 22.91 25.39 -8.59
N HIS A 9 23.18 26.68 -8.34
CA HIS A 9 22.19 27.68 -8.00
C HIS A 9 21.16 27.79 -9.14
N CYS A 10 19.93 27.31 -8.88
CA CYS A 10 18.78 27.71 -9.66
C CYS A 10 18.36 29.11 -9.19
N SER A 11 18.54 30.11 -10.05
CA SER A 11 18.36 31.55 -9.83
C SER A 11 16.90 32.01 -9.65
N ARG A 12 16.02 31.15 -9.09
CA ARG A 12 14.59 31.47 -8.84
C ARG A 12 14.14 31.39 -7.37
N CYS A 13 15.08 31.31 -6.41
CA CYS A 13 14.79 31.19 -4.97
C CYS A 13 15.22 32.38 -4.09
N SER A 14 15.60 33.53 -4.65
CA SER A 14 16.21 34.63 -3.87
C SER A 14 15.25 35.73 -3.39
N SER A 15 13.95 35.48 -3.17
CA SER A 15 13.01 36.57 -2.83
C SER A 15 11.97 36.32 -1.74
N VAL A 16 12.18 35.38 -0.81
CA VAL A 16 11.26 35.21 0.33
C VAL A 16 12.02 35.05 1.65
N MET A 17 12.78 36.08 2.01
CA MET A 17 13.18 36.33 3.40
C MET A 17 12.79 37.76 3.74
N ARG A 18 11.51 37.99 4.04
CA ARG A 18 11.10 39.12 4.87
C ARG A 18 10.10 38.64 5.91
N GLN A 19 10.46 38.95 7.14
CA GLN A 19 9.78 38.72 8.42
C GLN A 19 8.25 38.66 8.31
N THR A 20 7.67 37.49 8.56
CA THR A 20 6.33 37.35 9.14
C THR A 20 6.35 36.18 10.11
N GLY A 21 5.94 36.42 11.35
CA GLY A 21 6.11 35.53 12.48
C GLY A 21 5.61 34.10 12.30
N GLY A 22 6.34 33.17 12.93
CA GLY A 22 5.78 31.90 13.43
C GLY A 22 5.47 30.82 12.40
N SER A 23 6.16 30.75 11.26
CA SER A 23 6.00 29.64 10.31
C SER A 23 7.35 29.05 9.89
N TYR A 24 7.61 27.81 10.28
CA TYR A 24 8.74 27.02 9.78
C TYR A 24 8.39 26.53 8.35
N LEU A 25 8.98 27.19 7.34
CA LEU A 25 8.80 26.84 5.93
C LEU A 25 9.78 25.73 5.52
N CYS A 26 9.25 24.57 5.10
CA CYS A 26 9.94 23.68 4.18
C CYS A 26 9.71 24.20 2.74
N PRO A 27 10.76 24.47 1.95
CA PRO A 27 10.64 25.15 0.67
C PRO A 27 9.98 24.22 -0.37
N ARG A 28 8.65 24.36 -0.52
CA ARG A 28 7.79 23.70 -1.54
C ARG A 28 8.11 22.21 -1.81
N ARG A 29 7.49 21.27 -1.06
CA ARG A 29 7.08 19.94 -1.58
C ARG A 29 6.16 19.08 -0.69
N LYS A 30 5.81 19.49 0.53
CA LYS A 30 4.63 18.97 1.27
C LYS A 30 3.91 20.17 1.90
N LYS A 31 2.82 20.65 1.31
CA LYS A 31 1.99 21.71 1.94
C LYS A 31 1.20 21.08 3.09
N ILE A 32 1.81 21.01 4.28
CA ILE A 32 1.06 20.71 5.50
C ILE A 32 0.37 22.01 5.93
N HIS A 33 -0.94 22.12 5.67
CA HIS A 33 -1.73 23.25 6.14
C HIS A 33 -2.11 23.03 7.61
N PHE A 34 -1.34 23.59 8.55
CA PHE A 34 -1.71 23.60 9.96
C PHE A 34 -2.76 24.68 10.22
N GLY A 35 -4.03 24.34 10.03
CA GLY A 35 -5.13 25.09 10.62
C GLY A 35 -5.39 24.57 12.04
N ILE A 36 -4.84 25.22 13.06
CA ILE A 36 -5.35 25.05 14.43
C ILE A 36 -6.76 25.66 14.45
N LYS A 37 -7.79 24.85 14.15
CA LYS A 37 -9.17 25.24 14.41
C LYS A 37 -9.33 25.30 15.93
N LYS A 38 -9.46 26.52 16.49
CA LYS A 38 -9.90 26.74 17.87
C LYS A 38 -11.28 26.13 18.04
N THR A 39 -11.37 24.87 18.46
CA THR A 39 -12.61 24.29 18.94
C THR A 39 -12.91 24.89 20.31
N LYS A 40 -13.91 25.77 20.39
CA LYS A 40 -14.46 26.25 21.66
C LYS A 40 -15.21 25.09 22.33
N THR A 41 -14.49 24.20 23.01
CA THR A 41 -15.08 23.26 23.97
C THR A 41 -14.87 23.83 25.36
N ARG A 42 -15.97 24.21 25.99
CA ARG A 42 -16.05 24.76 27.34
C ARG A 42 -15.83 23.60 28.32
N SER A 43 -14.59 23.38 28.72
CA SER A 43 -14.23 22.45 29.81
C SER A 43 -13.14 23.11 30.66
N ARG A 44 -13.48 23.39 31.92
CA ARG A 44 -12.56 23.83 32.96
C ARG A 44 -11.83 22.61 33.49
N THR A 45 -10.58 22.40 33.07
CA THR A 45 -9.56 21.74 33.89
C THR A 45 -8.16 22.08 33.36
N CYS A 46 -7.31 22.46 34.30
CA CYS A 46 -5.91 22.87 34.20
C CYS A 46 -5.06 22.06 33.20
N CYS A 47 -4.76 22.63 32.03
CA CYS A 47 -3.54 22.34 31.27
C CYS A 47 -3.01 23.68 30.76
N LYS A 48 -1.82 24.04 31.24
CA LYS A 48 -1.19 25.34 31.03
C LYS A 48 -0.90 25.57 29.53
N ASP A 49 -1.48 26.61 28.94
CA ASP A 49 -1.20 27.11 27.59
C ASP A 49 0.29 27.52 27.35
N ASP A 50 1.14 27.44 28.38
CA ASP A 50 2.56 27.80 28.32
C ASP A 50 3.50 26.63 28.05
N LEU A 51 3.06 25.38 28.19
CA LEU A 51 3.92 24.21 27.94
C LEU A 51 4.28 24.08 26.44
N VAL A 52 3.38 24.49 25.54
CA VAL A 52 3.56 24.44 24.08
C VAL A 52 4.47 25.59 23.58
N LYS A 53 4.83 26.57 24.43
CA LYS A 53 5.68 27.70 24.03
C LYS A 53 7.16 27.47 24.32
N HIS A 54 7.51 26.40 25.03
CA HIS A 54 8.89 26.11 25.34
C HIS A 54 9.62 25.63 24.06
N PRO A 55 10.73 26.27 23.64
CA PRO A 55 11.41 25.95 22.38
C PRO A 55 11.73 24.46 22.22
N LEU A 56 12.28 23.83 23.27
CA LEU A 56 12.57 22.38 23.27
C LEU A 56 11.33 21.50 23.03
N ILE A 57 10.16 21.89 23.57
CA ILE A 57 8.93 21.12 23.40
C ILE A 57 8.43 21.25 21.97
N LEU A 58 8.54 22.44 21.38
CA LEU A 58 8.23 22.65 19.97
C LEU A 58 9.14 21.84 19.06
N ASP A 59 10.44 21.79 19.34
CA ASP A 59 11.40 21.01 18.54
C ASP A 59 11.09 19.51 18.60
N ILE A 60 10.80 18.98 19.79
CA ILE A 60 10.41 17.58 19.97
C ILE A 60 9.11 17.29 19.19
N LEU A 61 8.10 18.15 19.29
CA LEU A 61 6.85 18.00 18.54
C LEU A 61 7.10 18.06 17.02
N CYS A 62 7.96 18.95 16.56
CA CYS A 62 8.36 19.04 15.15
C CYS A 62 9.06 17.76 14.69
N LEU A 63 9.97 17.19 15.48
CA LEU A 63 10.61 15.91 15.19
C LEU A 63 9.60 14.78 15.11
N PHE A 64 8.66 14.68 16.06
CA PHE A 64 7.58 13.68 15.99
C PHE A 64 6.74 13.83 14.72
N LEU A 65 6.39 15.06 14.34
CA LEU A 65 5.65 15.33 13.10
C LEU A 65 6.46 14.97 11.84
N GLN A 66 7.76 15.22 11.85
CA GLN A 66 8.65 14.80 10.76
C GLN A 66 8.72 13.27 10.67
N VAL A 67 8.83 12.57 11.80
CA VAL A 67 8.83 11.11 11.82
C VAL A 67 7.50 10.56 11.30
N THR A 68 6.35 11.05 11.79
CA THR A 68 5.03 10.52 11.40
C THR A 68 4.72 10.72 9.91
N CYS A 69 5.17 11.82 9.31
CA CYS A 69 4.91 12.14 7.91
C CYS A 69 5.94 11.56 6.91
N ASN A 70 7.04 10.98 7.41
CA ASN A 70 8.16 10.50 6.59
C ASN A 70 8.63 9.08 6.94
N SER A 71 7.89 8.39 7.80
CA SER A 71 8.11 6.97 8.10
C SER A 71 7.62 6.09 6.95
N PHE A 72 8.44 5.12 6.57
CA PHE A 72 8.11 4.07 5.62
C PHE A 72 7.89 2.77 6.38
N THR A 73 6.78 2.10 6.11
CA THR A 73 6.61 0.69 6.51
C THR A 73 7.53 -0.15 5.64
N ILE A 74 8.41 -0.92 6.28
CA ILE A 74 9.33 -1.86 5.64
C ILE A 74 8.58 -3.18 5.52
N SER A 75 8.52 -3.73 4.31
CA SER A 75 7.92 -5.02 4.03
C SER A 75 8.97 -6.08 3.70
N ASP A 76 8.65 -7.35 3.90
CA ASP A 76 9.44 -8.46 3.36
C ASP A 76 9.12 -8.72 1.87
N GLY A 77 9.70 -9.77 1.30
CA GLY A 77 9.47 -10.17 -0.09
C GLY A 77 8.01 -10.53 -0.38
N GLU A 78 7.26 -11.02 0.60
CA GLU A 78 5.83 -11.35 0.46
C GLU A 78 4.93 -10.16 0.82
N MET A 79 5.50 -8.95 0.85
CA MET A 79 4.84 -7.68 1.14
C MET A 79 4.14 -7.67 2.51
N GLN A 80 4.66 -8.42 3.49
CA GLN A 80 4.23 -8.35 4.88
C GLN A 80 5.00 -7.28 5.63
N ASP A 81 4.30 -6.48 6.43
CA ASP A 81 4.90 -5.42 7.23
C ASP A 81 5.79 -6.02 8.34
N VAL A 82 7.09 -5.71 8.32
CA VAL A 82 8.08 -6.23 9.28
C VAL A 82 8.76 -5.14 10.09
N GLY A 83 8.58 -3.87 9.74
CA GLY A 83 9.18 -2.77 10.49
C GLY A 83 8.85 -1.39 9.95
N VAL A 84 9.51 -0.38 10.52
CA VAL A 84 9.40 1.02 10.10
C VAL A 84 10.79 1.63 9.99
N GLY A 85 11.02 2.44 8.96
CA GLY A 85 12.29 3.12 8.72
C GLY A 85 12.13 4.54 8.19
N LEU A 86 13.19 5.34 8.33
CA LEU A 86 13.29 6.68 7.76
C LEU A 86 14.26 6.67 6.59
N TYR A 87 13.79 7.12 5.43
CA TYR A 87 14.57 7.18 4.19
C TYR A 87 14.51 8.61 3.63
N PRO A 88 15.29 9.56 4.16
CA PRO A 88 15.14 10.99 3.88
C PRO A 88 15.11 11.36 2.39
N SER A 89 15.95 10.70 1.57
CA SER A 89 15.96 10.91 0.12
C SER A 89 14.66 10.46 -0.56
N MET A 90 14.06 9.37 -0.09
CA MET A 90 12.80 8.83 -0.62
C MET A 90 11.58 9.60 -0.11
N SER A 91 11.70 10.26 1.05
CA SER A 91 10.66 11.15 1.60
C SER A 91 10.37 12.38 0.73
N LEU A 92 11.19 12.66 -0.28
CA LEU A 92 11.00 13.72 -1.27
C LEU A 92 9.94 13.40 -2.33
N LEU A 93 9.61 12.12 -2.53
CA LEU A 93 8.66 11.65 -3.53
C LEU A 93 7.23 11.96 -3.07
N ASN A 94 6.43 12.58 -3.93
CA ASN A 94 5.04 12.91 -3.63
C ASN A 94 4.09 11.73 -3.88
N HIS A 95 2.87 11.86 -3.36
CA HIS A 95 1.82 10.87 -3.52
C HIS A 95 1.07 10.99 -4.85
N SER A 96 0.77 9.86 -5.48
CA SER A 96 -0.32 9.71 -6.44
C SER A 96 -1.07 8.40 -6.16
N CYS A 97 -2.40 8.38 -6.34
CA CYS A 97 -3.18 7.13 -6.31
C CYS A 97 -3.01 6.29 -7.60
N ASP A 98 -2.30 6.84 -8.59
CA ASP A 98 -1.86 6.18 -9.81
C ASP A 98 -0.38 6.52 -10.08
N PRO A 99 0.54 6.01 -9.25
CA PRO A 99 1.94 6.43 -9.26
C PRO A 99 2.69 5.96 -10.50
N ASN A 100 3.83 6.61 -10.79
CA ASN A 100 4.78 6.18 -11.83
C ASN A 100 5.98 5.42 -11.26
N CYS A 101 6.13 5.38 -9.94
CA CYS A 101 7.12 4.57 -9.23
C CYS A 101 6.49 3.68 -8.15
N VAL A 102 7.15 2.55 -7.86
CA VAL A 102 6.87 1.68 -6.72
C VAL A 102 8.12 1.53 -5.85
N ILE A 103 7.88 1.14 -4.60
CA ILE A 103 8.94 0.82 -3.64
C ILE A 103 8.80 -0.65 -3.27
N VAL A 104 9.94 -1.34 -3.24
CA VAL A 104 10.10 -2.68 -2.67
C VAL A 104 11.31 -2.68 -1.75
N PHE A 105 11.37 -3.65 -0.83
CA PHE A 105 12.44 -3.75 0.16
C PHE A 105 13.18 -5.08 0.05
N GLU A 106 14.51 -5.00 0.13
CA GLU A 106 15.37 -6.16 0.36
C GLU A 106 16.02 -6.01 1.74
N GLY A 107 15.41 -6.66 2.74
CA GLY A 107 15.72 -6.41 4.14
C GLY A 107 15.42 -4.96 4.51
N LYS A 108 16.47 -4.16 4.80
CA LYS A 108 16.35 -2.73 5.11
C LYS A 108 16.65 -1.82 3.91
N CYS A 109 17.05 -2.41 2.77
CA CYS A 109 17.38 -1.66 1.56
C CYS A 109 16.10 -1.33 0.79
N LEU A 110 15.88 -0.04 0.51
CA LEU A 110 14.72 0.44 -0.24
C LEU A 110 15.10 0.58 -1.71
N HIS A 111 14.36 -0.11 -2.58
CA HIS A 111 14.51 -0.01 -4.03
C HIS A 111 13.34 0.76 -4.63
N LEU A 112 13.64 1.90 -5.25
CA LEU A 112 12.68 2.69 -6.03
C LEU A 112 12.75 2.26 -7.49
N ARG A 113 11.61 1.89 -8.09
CA ARG A 113 11.53 1.41 -9.47
C ARG A 113 10.41 2.10 -10.22
N THR A 114 10.67 2.48 -11.46
CA THR A 114 9.67 3.06 -12.36
C THR A 114 8.78 1.95 -12.92
N VAL A 115 7.47 2.21 -12.95
CA VAL A 115 6.45 1.27 -13.44
C VAL A 115 5.66 1.80 -14.64
N LYS A 116 6.06 2.98 -15.11
CA LYS A 116 5.56 3.67 -16.30
C LYS A 116 6.74 4.34 -16.99
N GLU A 117 6.59 4.68 -18.27
CA GLU A 117 7.51 5.60 -18.92
C GLU A 117 7.43 6.99 -18.26
N ILE A 118 8.56 7.66 -18.09
CA ILE A 118 8.65 8.94 -17.39
C ILE A 118 9.38 9.95 -18.29
N PRO A 119 8.65 10.87 -18.95
CA PRO A 119 9.22 11.98 -19.69
C PRO A 119 10.13 12.86 -18.82
N LYS A 120 11.13 13.48 -19.47
CA LYS A 120 12.03 14.42 -18.80
C LYS A 120 11.24 15.57 -18.17
N GLY A 121 11.41 15.75 -16.86
CA GLY A 121 10.76 16.82 -16.10
C GLY A 121 9.43 16.42 -15.47
N GLU A 122 8.92 15.21 -15.74
CA GLU A 122 7.78 14.66 -15.01
C GLU A 122 8.18 14.36 -13.55
N GLU A 123 7.25 14.59 -12.62
CA GLU A 123 7.45 14.32 -11.21
C GLU A 123 7.38 12.82 -10.92
N LEU A 124 8.35 12.31 -10.14
CA LEU A 124 8.31 10.95 -9.62
C LEU A 124 7.35 10.87 -8.43
N THR A 125 6.39 9.97 -8.49
CA THR A 125 5.37 9.77 -7.47
C THR A 125 5.27 8.30 -7.06
N ILE A 126 4.94 8.09 -5.79
CA ILE A 126 4.67 6.77 -5.18
C ILE A 126 3.27 6.78 -4.56
N SER A 127 2.72 5.61 -4.24
CA SER A 127 1.56 5.57 -3.35
C SER A 127 2.01 5.55 -1.89
N TYR A 128 1.40 6.38 -1.04
CA TYR A 128 1.66 6.38 0.41
C TYR A 128 0.74 5.42 1.16
N ILE A 129 -0.31 4.95 0.47
CA ILE A 129 -1.40 4.18 1.03
C ILE A 129 -1.70 3.02 0.09
N ASP A 130 -2.42 2.02 0.58
CA ASP A 130 -3.06 1.06 -0.31
C ASP A 130 -4.07 1.79 -1.22
N VAL A 131 -4.07 1.46 -2.50
CA VAL A 131 -4.97 2.05 -3.50
C VAL A 131 -6.25 1.24 -3.69
N MET A 132 -6.34 0.06 -3.07
CA MET A 132 -7.49 -0.83 -3.05
C MET A 132 -8.55 -0.34 -2.03
N MET A 133 -8.97 0.91 -2.18
CA MET A 133 -9.96 1.61 -1.36
C MET A 133 -10.67 2.68 -2.19
N PRO A 134 -11.97 2.96 -1.96
CA PRO A 134 -12.68 4.05 -2.61
C PRO A 134 -12.08 5.43 -2.30
N THR A 135 -12.32 6.41 -3.17
CA THR A 135 -11.74 7.77 -3.08
C THR A 135 -11.96 8.40 -1.71
N ARG A 136 -13.17 8.28 -1.14
CA ARG A 136 -13.47 8.81 0.20
C ARG A 136 -12.54 8.26 1.27
N GLN A 137 -12.26 6.95 1.27
CA GLN A 137 -11.38 6.32 2.24
C GLN A 137 -9.93 6.76 2.03
N ARG A 138 -9.45 6.80 0.77
CA ARG A 138 -8.11 7.30 0.41
C ARG A 138 -7.90 8.73 0.90
N GLN A 139 -8.84 9.64 0.60
CA GLN A 139 -8.78 11.04 1.05
C GLN A 139 -8.77 11.18 2.56
N ASN A 140 -9.59 10.39 3.26
CA ASN A 140 -9.61 10.40 4.73
C ASN A 140 -8.27 9.97 5.33
N GLN A 141 -7.66 8.90 4.80
CA GLN A 141 -6.35 8.43 5.28
C GLN A 141 -5.25 9.46 4.99
N LEU A 142 -5.18 9.98 3.76
CA LEU A 142 -4.18 10.99 3.38
C LEU A 142 -4.32 12.27 4.21
N LYS A 143 -5.54 12.73 4.47
CA LYS A 143 -5.78 13.91 5.29
C LYS A 143 -5.41 13.69 6.76
N ARG A 144 -5.72 12.51 7.30
CA ARG A 144 -5.41 12.16 8.70
C ARG A 144 -3.91 12.01 8.94
N GLN A 145 -3.19 11.36 8.03
CA GLN A 145 -1.79 11.00 8.22
C GLN A 145 -0.81 12.03 7.63
N TYR A 146 -1.14 12.62 6.49
CA TYR A 146 -0.23 13.47 5.73
C TYR A 146 -0.77 14.90 5.53
N CYS A 147 -1.95 15.21 6.06
CA CYS A 147 -2.53 16.54 6.10
C CYS A 147 -2.73 17.22 4.73
N PHE A 148 -3.02 16.43 3.68
CA PHE A 148 -3.36 16.96 2.35
C PHE A 148 -4.57 16.22 1.74
N THR A 149 -5.11 16.81 0.68
CA THR A 149 -6.15 16.21 -0.16
C THR A 149 -5.54 15.92 -1.52
N CYS A 150 -5.68 14.70 -2.01
CA CYS A 150 -5.13 14.29 -3.29
C CYS A 150 -6.00 14.80 -4.44
N ASP A 151 -5.39 15.36 -5.48
CA ASP A 151 -6.03 15.89 -6.67
C ASP A 151 -5.65 15.14 -7.94
N CYS A 152 -5.08 13.93 -7.81
CA CYS A 152 -4.79 13.08 -8.97
C CYS A 152 -6.08 12.69 -9.71
N HIS A 153 -5.94 12.30 -10.99
CA HIS A 153 -7.06 11.93 -11.85
C HIS A 153 -8.05 10.96 -11.17
N ARG A 154 -7.54 9.89 -10.55
CA ARG A 154 -8.39 8.89 -9.86
C ARG A 154 -9.26 9.47 -8.75
N CYS A 155 -8.73 10.45 -8.02
CA CYS A 155 -9.46 11.12 -6.95
C CYS A 155 -10.44 12.17 -7.46
N LEU A 156 -10.15 12.82 -8.58
CA LEU A 156 -11.04 13.81 -9.19
C LEU A 156 -12.24 13.16 -9.88
N THR A 157 -12.05 11.98 -10.49
CA THR A 157 -13.11 11.29 -11.25
C THR A 157 -13.86 10.24 -10.44
N GLY A 158 -13.36 9.86 -9.26
CA GLY A 158 -13.88 8.71 -8.53
C GLY A 158 -13.58 7.39 -9.25
N ASP A 159 -12.44 7.31 -9.94
CA ASP A 159 -12.04 6.16 -10.74
C ASP A 159 -12.08 4.85 -9.92
N LYS A 160 -12.80 3.86 -10.45
CA LYS A 160 -13.09 2.54 -9.87
C LYS A 160 -14.03 2.52 -8.65
N ASP A 161 -14.50 3.66 -8.13
CA ASP A 161 -15.34 3.69 -6.92
C ASP A 161 -16.67 2.93 -7.12
N LYS A 162 -17.29 3.05 -8.30
CA LYS A 162 -18.55 2.34 -8.63
C LYS A 162 -18.37 0.82 -8.61
N ASP A 163 -17.26 0.31 -9.12
CA ASP A 163 -16.97 -1.13 -9.10
C ASP A 163 -16.60 -1.61 -7.70
N MET A 164 -15.79 -0.84 -6.97
CA MET A 164 -15.39 -1.16 -5.60
C MET A 164 -16.59 -1.25 -4.64
N LEU A 165 -17.66 -0.51 -4.91
CA LEU A 165 -18.87 -0.49 -4.08
C LEU A 165 -20.06 -1.21 -4.75
N ALA A 166 -19.79 -2.06 -5.74
CA ALA A 166 -20.84 -2.82 -6.42
C ALA A 166 -21.57 -3.80 -5.47
N GLY A 167 -22.86 -4.02 -5.72
CA GLY A 167 -23.71 -4.87 -4.89
C GLY A 167 -24.62 -4.08 -3.95
N ASP A 168 -25.22 -4.77 -2.97
CA ASP A 168 -26.10 -4.14 -1.99
C ASP A 168 -25.31 -3.23 -1.03
N GLU A 169 -25.72 -1.98 -0.92
CA GLU A 169 -25.01 -0.97 -0.13
C GLU A 169 -25.02 -1.30 1.37
N GLN A 170 -26.12 -1.89 1.87
CA GLN A 170 -26.26 -2.21 3.28
C GLN A 170 -25.40 -3.41 3.66
N ALA A 171 -25.36 -4.45 2.81
CA ALA A 171 -24.46 -5.59 2.93
C ALA A 171 -22.99 -5.14 2.88
N SER A 172 -22.65 -4.24 1.93
CA SER A 172 -21.30 -3.67 1.80
C SER A 172 -20.86 -2.94 3.06
N LYS A 173 -21.72 -2.08 3.64
CA LYS A 173 -21.44 -1.38 4.91
C LYS A 173 -21.32 -2.34 6.10
N SER A 174 -22.19 -3.34 6.17
CA SER A 174 -22.13 -4.37 7.22
C SER A 174 -20.79 -5.11 7.17
N MET A 175 -20.33 -5.45 5.97
CA MET A 175 -19.05 -6.11 5.77
C MET A 175 -17.87 -5.18 6.11
N GLU A 176 -17.93 -3.90 5.76
CA GLU A 176 -16.93 -2.90 6.17
C GLU A 176 -16.76 -2.84 7.69
N MET A 177 -17.87 -2.84 8.44
CA MET A 177 -17.84 -2.83 9.89
C MET A 177 -17.25 -4.14 10.45
N ALA A 178 -17.64 -5.30 9.91
CA ALA A 178 -17.12 -6.59 10.35
C ALA A 178 -15.61 -6.76 10.07
N LEU A 179 -15.12 -6.18 8.96
CA LEU A 179 -13.68 -6.14 8.64
C LEU A 179 -12.85 -5.41 9.68
N ALA A 180 -13.40 -4.39 10.35
CA ALA A 180 -12.71 -3.72 11.45
C ALA A 180 -12.48 -4.69 12.62
N SER A 181 -13.48 -5.51 12.95
CA SER A 181 -13.39 -6.52 14.02
C SER A 181 -12.47 -7.69 13.67
N LEU A 182 -12.29 -8.04 12.37
CA LEU A 182 -11.35 -9.10 11.96
C LEU A 182 -9.94 -8.85 12.46
N LYS A 183 -9.49 -7.59 12.45
CA LYS A 183 -8.13 -7.19 12.85
C LYS A 183 -7.85 -7.37 14.34
N GLU A 184 -8.89 -7.44 15.17
CA GLU A 184 -8.79 -7.59 16.61
C GLU A 184 -8.76 -9.07 17.04
N LEU A 185 -9.07 -9.99 16.13
CA LEU A 185 -9.09 -11.42 16.42
C LEU A 185 -7.67 -11.99 16.50
N GLN A 186 -7.36 -12.61 17.64
CA GLN A 186 -6.05 -13.24 17.87
C GLN A 186 -5.90 -14.63 17.24
N SER A 187 -7.00 -15.27 16.79
CA SER A 187 -7.01 -16.66 16.33
C SER A 187 -7.44 -16.79 14.88
N GLN A 188 -6.63 -17.50 14.08
CA GLN A 188 -6.91 -17.74 12.65
C GLN A 188 -8.20 -18.55 12.44
N ASN A 189 -8.54 -19.46 13.35
CA ASN A 189 -9.81 -20.20 13.30
C ASN A 189 -11.02 -19.25 13.42
N LYS A 190 -10.94 -18.25 14.30
CA LYS A 190 -12.02 -17.26 14.47
C LYS A 190 -12.12 -16.33 13.26
N VAL A 191 -10.97 -15.91 12.73
CA VAL A 191 -10.89 -15.11 11.48
C VAL A 191 -11.58 -15.86 10.35
N LEU A 192 -11.21 -17.13 10.12
CA LEU A 192 -11.77 -17.94 9.05
C LEU A 192 -13.27 -18.18 9.22
N ALA A 193 -13.73 -18.53 10.43
CA ALA A 193 -15.15 -18.74 10.71
C ALA A 193 -15.99 -17.49 10.40
N MET A 194 -15.51 -16.31 10.82
CA MET A 194 -16.19 -15.05 10.55
C MET A 194 -16.16 -14.69 9.07
N CYS A 195 -15.05 -14.90 8.37
CA CYS A 195 -14.96 -14.68 6.93
C CYS A 195 -15.96 -15.57 6.17
N LYS A 196 -16.01 -16.87 6.47
CA LYS A 196 -16.95 -17.81 5.84
C LYS A 196 -18.41 -17.38 6.05
N ALA A 197 -18.76 -16.94 7.26
CA ALA A 197 -20.10 -16.42 7.57
C ALA A 197 -20.43 -15.16 6.73
N LEU A 198 -19.49 -14.22 6.63
CA LEU A 198 -19.64 -12.98 5.84
C LEU A 198 -19.78 -13.26 4.32
N LEU A 199 -18.96 -14.16 3.78
CA LEU A 199 -19.01 -14.54 2.37
C LEU A 199 -20.32 -15.24 2.00
N THR A 200 -20.90 -16.01 2.92
CA THR A 200 -22.17 -16.73 2.70
C THR A 200 -23.39 -15.79 2.79
N SER A 201 -23.33 -14.77 3.66
CA SER A 201 -24.49 -13.93 3.99
C SER A 201 -24.67 -12.70 3.08
N SER A 202 -23.59 -12.12 2.56
CA SER A 202 -23.65 -10.80 1.92
C SER A 202 -24.10 -10.82 0.46
N GLN A 203 -23.92 -11.93 -0.25
CA GLN A 203 -24.13 -12.07 -1.71
C GLN A 203 -23.45 -10.96 -2.54
N LEU A 204 -22.39 -10.32 -2.02
CA LEU A 204 -21.66 -9.28 -2.73
C LEU A 204 -20.77 -9.90 -3.83
N PRO A 205 -20.63 -9.24 -4.99
CA PRO A 205 -19.72 -9.71 -6.02
C PRO A 205 -18.27 -9.57 -5.56
N ASP A 206 -17.37 -10.43 -6.05
CA ASP A 206 -15.95 -10.43 -5.65
C ASP A 206 -15.19 -9.14 -6.00
N ARG A 207 -15.72 -8.34 -6.95
CA ARG A 207 -15.22 -6.99 -7.21
C ARG A 207 -15.55 -5.98 -6.10
N ASN A 208 -16.56 -6.22 -5.26
CA ASN A 208 -16.80 -5.35 -4.11
C ASN A 208 -15.56 -5.38 -3.19
N ILE A 209 -15.07 -4.20 -2.80
CA ILE A 209 -13.79 -4.10 -2.08
C ILE A 209 -13.82 -4.74 -0.70
N HIS A 210 -14.98 -4.76 -0.05
CA HIS A 210 -15.14 -5.39 1.25
C HIS A 210 -15.16 -6.91 1.10
N GLN A 211 -15.89 -7.43 0.11
CA GLN A 211 -15.89 -8.87 -0.24
C GLN A 211 -14.46 -9.34 -0.55
N LEU A 212 -13.74 -8.57 -1.37
CA LEU A 212 -12.36 -8.86 -1.73
C LEU A 212 -11.42 -8.93 -0.52
N LYS A 213 -11.54 -7.99 0.42
CA LYS A 213 -10.74 -8.00 1.67
C LYS A 213 -11.08 -9.17 2.58
N VAL A 214 -12.35 -9.61 2.61
CA VAL A 214 -12.74 -10.82 3.34
C VAL A 214 -12.18 -12.06 2.67
N LEU A 215 -12.16 -12.14 1.33
CA LEU A 215 -11.54 -13.25 0.59
C LEU A 215 -10.04 -13.35 0.86
N ASP A 216 -9.32 -12.22 0.79
CA ASP A 216 -7.89 -12.15 1.08
C ASP A 216 -7.59 -12.58 2.53
N SER A 217 -8.39 -12.09 3.50
CA SER A 217 -8.27 -12.48 4.91
C SER A 217 -8.56 -13.97 5.13
N ALA A 218 -9.57 -14.53 4.44
CA ALA A 218 -9.91 -15.95 4.52
C ALA A 218 -8.80 -16.83 3.93
N MET A 219 -8.23 -16.43 2.79
CA MET A 219 -7.11 -17.10 2.16
C MET A 219 -5.90 -17.15 3.10
N ASP A 220 -5.48 -16.02 3.64
CA ASP A 220 -4.34 -15.95 4.57
C ASP A 220 -4.59 -16.76 5.85
N ALA A 221 -5.82 -16.79 6.37
CA ALA A 221 -6.18 -17.64 7.50
C ALA A 221 -6.09 -19.14 7.15
N CYS A 222 -6.59 -19.54 5.98
CA CYS A 222 -6.48 -20.92 5.49
C CYS A 222 -5.01 -21.35 5.31
N ILE A 223 -4.16 -20.49 4.73
CA ILE A 223 -2.71 -20.75 4.61
C ILE A 223 -2.09 -21.00 5.99
N LYS A 224 -2.38 -20.15 6.98
CA LYS A 224 -1.87 -20.29 8.35
C LYS A 224 -2.38 -21.53 9.09
N LEU A 225 -3.53 -22.06 8.68
CA LEU A 225 -4.15 -23.27 9.23
C LEU A 225 -3.80 -24.55 8.45
N GLY A 226 -3.07 -24.44 7.34
CA GLY A 226 -2.77 -25.57 6.46
C GLY A 226 -3.96 -26.09 5.65
N LEU A 227 -5.00 -25.26 5.47
CA LEU A 227 -6.20 -25.59 4.68
C LEU A 227 -5.99 -25.20 3.22
N TRP A 228 -5.11 -25.91 2.52
CA TRP A 228 -4.59 -25.53 1.20
C TRP A 228 -5.66 -25.46 0.10
N GLU A 229 -6.64 -26.37 0.12
CA GLU A 229 -7.72 -26.41 -0.88
C GLU A 229 -8.62 -25.17 -0.76
N GLU A 230 -9.04 -24.85 0.46
CA GLU A 230 -9.84 -23.66 0.74
C GLU A 230 -9.07 -22.37 0.44
N ALA A 231 -7.78 -22.33 0.78
CA ALA A 231 -6.91 -21.21 0.44
C ALA A 231 -6.88 -20.97 -1.08
N LEU A 232 -6.77 -22.02 -1.89
CA LEU A 232 -6.77 -21.92 -3.34
C LEU A 232 -8.12 -21.39 -3.86
N LEU A 233 -9.24 -21.90 -3.33
CA LEU A 233 -10.58 -21.44 -3.71
C LEU A 233 -10.78 -19.94 -3.45
N PHE A 234 -10.38 -19.44 -2.28
CA PHE A 234 -10.44 -18.01 -1.99
C PHE A 234 -9.45 -17.21 -2.86
N GLY A 235 -8.22 -17.70 -3.00
CA GLY A 235 -7.17 -17.04 -3.76
C GLY A 235 -7.53 -16.83 -5.24
N LEU A 236 -8.06 -17.85 -5.92
CA LEU A 236 -8.49 -17.75 -7.32
C LEU A 236 -9.52 -16.64 -7.54
N ARG A 237 -10.45 -16.45 -6.60
CA ARG A 237 -11.48 -15.41 -6.64
C ARG A 237 -10.93 -13.99 -6.53
N THR A 238 -9.72 -13.81 -5.99
CA THR A 238 -9.08 -12.49 -5.85
C THR A 238 -8.35 -12.01 -7.10
N LEU A 239 -7.93 -12.89 -8.01
CA LEU A 239 -7.00 -12.55 -9.10
C LEU A 239 -7.56 -11.50 -10.07
N GLN A 240 -8.82 -11.65 -10.48
CA GLN A 240 -9.48 -10.71 -11.39
C GLN A 240 -9.71 -9.35 -10.71
N PRO A 241 -10.28 -9.26 -9.49
CA PRO A 241 -10.42 -7.99 -8.79
C PRO A 241 -9.08 -7.29 -8.50
N TYR A 242 -8.01 -8.02 -8.14
CA TYR A 242 -6.68 -7.42 -7.95
C TYR A 242 -6.16 -6.81 -9.25
N SER A 243 -6.43 -7.46 -10.39
CA SER A 243 -6.07 -6.93 -11.71
C SER A 243 -6.89 -5.71 -12.11
N LEU A 244 -8.12 -5.58 -11.61
CA LEU A 244 -8.96 -4.41 -11.82
C LEU A 244 -8.47 -3.20 -11.01
N TYR A 245 -8.06 -3.41 -9.75
CA TYR A 245 -7.80 -2.30 -8.82
C TYR A 245 -6.36 -1.83 -8.78
N TYR A 246 -5.39 -2.74 -8.84
CA TYR A 246 -3.99 -2.37 -8.95
C TYR A 246 -3.60 -2.06 -10.39
N SER A 247 -2.57 -1.23 -10.57
CA SER A 247 -1.97 -0.98 -11.88
C SER A 247 -1.35 -2.27 -12.45
N ASP A 248 -1.05 -2.25 -13.75
CA ASP A 248 -0.45 -3.40 -14.44
C ASP A 248 0.82 -3.89 -13.74
N TYR A 249 1.67 -2.94 -13.34
CA TYR A 249 2.90 -3.21 -12.60
C TYR A 249 2.77 -2.75 -11.14
N HIS A 250 2.21 -3.62 -10.30
CA HIS A 250 2.09 -3.38 -8.87
C HIS A 250 2.62 -4.58 -8.05
N PRO A 251 3.49 -4.37 -7.05
CA PRO A 251 4.12 -5.47 -6.31
C PRO A 251 3.09 -6.34 -5.57
N VAL A 252 2.10 -5.74 -4.89
CA VAL A 252 1.04 -6.50 -4.18
C VAL A 252 0.22 -7.40 -5.11
N LYS A 253 -0.07 -6.94 -6.34
CA LYS A 253 -0.78 -7.75 -7.35
C LYS A 253 0.06 -8.96 -7.75
N ALA A 254 1.35 -8.77 -7.93
CA ALA A 254 2.28 -9.82 -8.31
C ALA A 254 2.45 -10.87 -7.20
N ILE A 255 2.56 -10.42 -5.94
CA ILE A 255 2.61 -11.31 -4.79
C ILE A 255 1.32 -12.12 -4.67
N GLN A 256 0.15 -11.52 -4.91
CA GLN A 256 -1.11 -12.26 -4.91
C GLN A 256 -1.13 -13.37 -5.98
N MET A 257 -0.69 -13.06 -7.20
CA MET A 257 -0.52 -14.05 -8.26
C MET A 257 0.47 -15.15 -7.84
N MET A 258 1.60 -14.79 -7.24
CA MET A 258 2.59 -15.75 -6.75
C MET A 258 2.03 -16.66 -5.65
N LYS A 259 1.28 -16.11 -4.68
CA LYS A 259 0.60 -16.89 -3.63
C LYS A 259 -0.36 -17.92 -4.23
N VAL A 260 -1.22 -17.50 -5.18
CA VAL A 260 -2.16 -18.42 -5.85
C VAL A 260 -1.43 -19.46 -6.70
N GLY A 261 -0.38 -19.05 -7.42
CA GLY A 261 0.46 -19.97 -8.20
C GLY A 261 1.15 -21.03 -7.33
N LYS A 262 1.68 -20.64 -6.16
CA LYS A 262 2.22 -21.57 -5.15
C LYS A 262 1.16 -22.58 -4.69
N LEU A 263 -0.08 -22.13 -4.44
CA LEU A 263 -1.18 -23.01 -4.05
C LEU A 263 -1.56 -23.98 -5.18
N GLN A 264 -1.66 -23.52 -6.43
CA GLN A 264 -1.91 -24.39 -7.59
C GLN A 264 -0.81 -25.44 -7.76
N HIS A 265 0.45 -25.02 -7.61
CA HIS A 265 1.61 -25.91 -7.66
C HIS A 265 1.53 -26.99 -6.57
N TYR A 266 1.23 -26.61 -5.33
CA TYR A 266 1.08 -27.54 -4.21
C TYR A 266 -0.03 -28.58 -4.45
N HIS A 267 -1.10 -28.21 -5.14
CA HIS A 267 -2.19 -29.11 -5.54
C HIS A 267 -1.89 -29.95 -6.78
N GLY A 268 -0.69 -29.86 -7.36
CA GLY A 268 -0.30 -30.61 -8.55
C GLY A 268 -0.93 -30.13 -9.85
N ILE A 269 -1.57 -28.95 -9.86
CA ILE A 269 -2.20 -28.35 -11.05
C ILE A 269 -1.15 -27.51 -11.79
N PHE A 270 -0.09 -28.18 -12.26
CA PHE A 270 1.13 -27.53 -12.73
C PHE A 270 0.93 -26.61 -13.95
N HIS A 271 0.00 -26.93 -14.83
CA HIS A 271 -0.28 -26.08 -16.00
C HIS A 271 -0.85 -24.72 -15.60
N ASP A 272 -1.83 -24.70 -14.68
CA ASP A 272 -2.43 -23.46 -14.21
C ASP A 272 -1.46 -22.68 -13.31
N ALA A 273 -0.70 -23.39 -12.46
CA ALA A 273 0.38 -22.81 -11.68
C ALA A 273 1.39 -22.08 -12.57
N MET A 274 1.85 -22.72 -13.65
CA MET A 274 2.77 -22.14 -14.62
C MET A 274 2.23 -20.84 -15.23
N VAL A 275 0.94 -20.82 -15.62
CA VAL A 275 0.31 -19.62 -16.21
C VAL A 275 0.29 -18.48 -15.19
N THR A 276 -0.18 -18.73 -13.97
CA THR A 276 -0.27 -17.72 -12.91
C THR A 276 1.10 -17.21 -12.48
N LEU A 277 2.08 -18.10 -12.29
CA LEU A 277 3.45 -17.75 -11.89
C LEU A 277 4.18 -16.95 -12.97
N LYS A 278 3.95 -17.23 -14.26
CA LYS A 278 4.49 -16.41 -15.36
C LYS A 278 3.93 -15.00 -15.36
N GLN A 279 2.64 -14.83 -15.05
CA GLN A 279 2.04 -13.51 -14.88
C GLN A 279 2.68 -12.74 -13.72
N ALA A 280 2.87 -13.41 -12.57
CA ALA A 280 3.59 -12.83 -11.44
C ALA A 280 5.01 -12.41 -11.84
N PHE A 281 5.76 -13.29 -12.52
CA PHE A 281 7.14 -13.05 -12.94
C PHE A 281 7.27 -11.81 -13.83
N ASN A 282 6.37 -11.65 -14.81
CA ASN A 282 6.38 -10.49 -15.71
C ASN A 282 6.20 -9.17 -14.94
N VAL A 283 5.37 -9.16 -13.90
CA VAL A 283 5.16 -7.99 -13.05
C VAL A 283 6.34 -7.77 -12.10
N MET A 284 6.85 -8.84 -11.49
CA MET A 284 7.94 -8.77 -10.51
C MET A 284 9.28 -8.44 -11.14
N LYS A 285 9.51 -8.81 -12.41
CA LYS A 285 10.68 -8.37 -13.18
C LYS A 285 10.81 -6.85 -13.22
N ILE A 286 9.69 -6.13 -13.32
CA ILE A 286 9.66 -4.66 -13.31
C ILE A 286 9.68 -4.13 -11.87
N THR A 287 8.80 -4.62 -11.01
CA THR A 287 8.58 -4.06 -9.66
C THR A 287 9.66 -4.42 -8.64
N HIS A 288 10.23 -5.63 -8.71
CA HIS A 288 11.27 -6.13 -7.80
C HIS A 288 12.65 -6.19 -8.46
N GLY A 289 12.69 -6.69 -9.70
CA GLY A 289 13.91 -6.86 -10.48
C GLY A 289 14.55 -8.21 -10.37
N GLU A 290 15.26 -8.59 -11.44
CA GLU A 290 15.88 -9.90 -11.60
C GLU A 290 16.81 -10.31 -10.43
N ASN A 291 17.42 -9.35 -9.74
CA ASN A 291 18.35 -9.64 -8.65
C ASN A 291 17.71 -9.76 -7.27
N HIS A 292 16.42 -9.44 -7.12
CA HIS A 292 15.74 -9.51 -5.83
C HIS A 292 15.58 -10.97 -5.38
N THR A 293 15.81 -11.28 -4.10
CA THR A 293 15.71 -12.65 -3.55
C THR A 293 14.45 -13.41 -3.96
N ILE A 294 13.26 -12.83 -3.79
CA ILE A 294 11.99 -13.48 -4.16
C ILE A 294 11.88 -13.87 -5.65
N MET A 295 12.64 -13.24 -6.55
CA MET A 295 12.67 -13.64 -7.95
C MET A 295 13.35 -14.99 -8.16
N LYS A 296 14.27 -15.38 -7.27
CA LYS A 296 14.91 -16.70 -7.30
C LYS A 296 13.88 -17.77 -6.97
N ASP A 297 13.17 -17.61 -5.84
CA ASP A 297 12.10 -18.51 -5.42
C ASP A 297 11.03 -18.68 -6.52
N LEU A 298 10.66 -17.59 -7.20
CA LEU A 298 9.70 -17.63 -8.30
C LEU A 298 10.26 -18.36 -9.54
N THR A 299 11.54 -18.21 -9.83
CA THR A 299 12.20 -18.88 -10.97
C THR A 299 12.29 -20.39 -10.71
N GLU A 300 12.67 -20.79 -9.50
CA GLU A 300 12.69 -22.20 -9.08
C GLU A 300 11.31 -22.85 -9.21
N LEU A 301 10.25 -22.18 -8.75
CA LEU A 301 8.87 -22.67 -8.91
C LEU A 301 8.45 -22.84 -10.38
N LEU A 302 8.92 -21.97 -11.28
CA LEU A 302 8.66 -22.08 -12.72
C LEU A 302 9.42 -23.24 -13.35
N GLU A 303 10.65 -23.50 -12.93
CA GLU A 303 11.45 -24.66 -13.37
C GLU A 303 10.82 -25.97 -12.89
N ASP A 304 10.34 -26.01 -11.64
CA ASP A 304 9.62 -27.14 -11.07
C ASP A 304 8.34 -27.45 -11.85
N CYS A 305 7.52 -26.42 -12.12
CA CYS A 305 6.33 -26.58 -12.96
C CYS A 305 6.69 -27.13 -14.35
N THR A 306 7.81 -26.68 -14.94
CA THR A 306 8.24 -27.08 -16.29
C THR A 306 8.62 -28.56 -16.29
N SER A 307 9.36 -28.98 -15.27
CA SER A 307 9.79 -30.36 -15.09
C SER A 307 8.59 -31.28 -14.86
N ALA A 308 7.65 -30.89 -14.00
CA ALA A 308 6.44 -31.68 -13.70
C ALA A 308 5.50 -31.83 -14.91
N ILE A 309 5.31 -30.77 -15.70
CA ILE A 309 4.53 -30.83 -16.94
C ILE A 309 5.21 -31.74 -17.97
N SER A 310 6.55 -31.74 -18.03
CA SER A 310 7.29 -32.58 -18.95
C SER A 310 7.25 -34.05 -18.55
N ALA A 311 7.28 -34.34 -17.24
CA ALA A 311 7.20 -35.71 -16.70
C ALA A 311 5.80 -36.34 -16.78
N SER A 312 4.75 -35.54 -17.05
CA SER A 312 3.36 -36.01 -17.19
C SER A 312 2.95 -36.25 -18.66
N ARG A 313 3.87 -36.07 -19.61
CA ARG A 313 3.71 -36.40 -21.04
C ARG A 313 4.29 -37.77 -21.36
#